data_AF-A0A8J2UAA4-F1
#
_entry.id   AF-A0A8J2UAA4-F1
#
_cell.length_a   1.000
_cell.length_b   1.000
_cell.length_c   1.000
_cell.angle_alpha   90.00
_cell.angle_beta   90.00
_cell.angle_gamma   90.00
#
_symmetry.space_group_name_H-M   'P 1'
#
loop_
_entity.id
_entity.type
_entity.pdbx_description
1 polymer ?
#
loop_
_entity_poly.entity_id
_entity_poly.type
_entity_poly.pdbx_seq_one_letter_code
_entity_poly.pdbx_strand_id
1 'polypeptide(L)'
;MLDNMKKAKLLNPERKPLSIEKLRELTGWHDLSDEQAANILISIRLFVKILYEAAKKNDYCIDNQIDVSLKDNSEPLNNAA
;
A
#
# COMPACT_ATOMS: atom_id res chain seq x y z
N MET A 1 -9.49 -7.26 28.26
CA MET A 1 -8.37 -8.12 27.84
C MET A 1 -8.04 -7.82 26.39
N LEU A 2 -7.03 -7.00 26.13
CA LEU A 2 -6.58 -6.65 24.78
C LEU A 2 -5.04 -6.79 24.69
N ASP A 3 -4.49 -7.83 25.32
CA ASP A 3 -3.05 -8.01 25.53
C ASP A 3 -2.33 -8.79 24.42
N ASN A 4 -2.75 -8.67 23.15
CA ASN A 4 -2.08 -9.40 22.06
C ASN A 4 -1.93 -8.62 20.75
N MET A 5 -1.79 -7.29 20.81
CA MET A 5 -1.11 -6.59 19.72
C MET A 5 0.39 -6.96 19.80
N LYS A 6 0.78 -8.09 19.20
CA LYS A 6 2.18 -8.41 18.91
C LYS A 6 2.79 -7.15 18.29
N LYS A 7 3.70 -6.48 19.01
CA LYS A 7 4.43 -5.31 18.50
C LYS A 7 4.93 -5.66 17.11
N ALA A 8 4.42 -4.95 16.09
CA ALA A 8 4.83 -5.17 14.72
C ALA A 8 6.36 -5.11 14.66
N LYS A 9 6.99 -6.23 14.32
CA LYS A 9 8.45 -6.29 14.25
C LYS A 9 8.88 -5.42 13.09
N LEU A 10 9.55 -4.32 13.39
CA LEU A 10 10.14 -3.46 12.38
C LEU A 10 11.14 -4.27 11.56
N LEU A 11 10.85 -4.47 10.27
CA LEU A 11 11.69 -5.22 9.34
C LEU A 11 13.01 -4.47 9.02
N ASN A 12 12.99 -3.14 9.09
CA ASN A 12 14.14 -2.29 8.78
C ASN A 12 14.25 -1.11 9.77
N PRO A 13 14.64 -1.38 11.03
CA PRO A 13 14.72 -0.35 12.07
C PRO A 13 15.77 0.72 11.76
N GLU A 14 16.84 0.36 11.07
CA GLU A 14 17.95 1.26 10.71
C GLU A 14 17.70 2.07 9.42
N ARG A 15 16.55 1.85 8.75
CA ARG A 15 16.19 2.49 7.47
C ARG A 15 17.27 2.37 6.39
N LYS A 16 18.03 1.27 6.42
CA LYS A 16 19.05 1.00 5.39
C LYS A 16 18.38 0.58 4.09
N PRO A 17 18.95 0.92 2.92
CA PRO A 17 18.45 0.40 1.65
C PRO A 17 18.41 -1.13 1.66
N LEU A 18 17.41 -1.71 1.01
CA LEU A 18 17.34 -3.16 0.81
C LEU A 18 18.51 -3.59 -0.08
N SER A 19 19.36 -4.48 0.44
CA SER A 19 20.48 -5.08 -0.31
C SER A 19 20.08 -6.44 -0.89
N ILE A 20 20.92 -6.98 -1.77
CA ILE A 20 20.71 -8.31 -2.38
C ILE A 20 20.76 -9.40 -1.30
N GLU A 21 21.70 -9.30 -0.37
CA GLU A 21 21.85 -10.24 0.76
C GLU A 21 20.62 -10.19 1.65
N LYS A 22 20.16 -8.96 1.97
CA LYS A 22 18.94 -8.73 2.75
C LYS A 22 17.70 -9.27 2.06
N LEU A 23 17.63 -9.18 0.73
CA LEU A 23 16.53 -9.71 -0.07
C LEU A 23 16.51 -11.25 -0.01
N ARG A 24 17.67 -11.90 -0.08
CA ARG A 24 17.80 -13.37 0.03
C ARG A 24 17.48 -13.91 1.42
N GLU A 25 17.74 -13.12 2.46
CA GLU A 25 17.36 -13.40 3.84
C GLU A 25 15.82 -13.38 4.05
N LEU A 26 15.07 -12.72 3.16
CA LEU A 26 13.61 -12.78 3.19
C LEU A 26 13.15 -14.17 2.74
N THR A 27 12.18 -14.72 3.47
CA THR A 27 11.77 -16.12 3.36
C THR A 27 11.45 -16.55 1.93
N GLY A 28 12.17 -17.55 1.43
CA GLY A 28 11.92 -18.25 0.15
C GLY A 28 12.80 -17.82 -1.04
N TRP A 29 13.81 -16.96 -0.82
CA TRP A 29 14.52 -16.25 -1.88
C TRP A 29 16.03 -16.54 -1.92
N HIS A 30 16.46 -17.62 -1.25
CA HIS A 30 17.87 -17.99 -1.08
C HIS A 30 18.57 -18.36 -2.39
N ASP A 31 17.85 -18.94 -3.35
CA ASP A 31 18.41 -19.48 -4.60
C ASP A 31 18.41 -18.46 -5.76
N LEU A 32 18.05 -17.21 -5.51
CA LEU A 32 18.06 -16.17 -6.54
C LEU A 32 19.49 -15.89 -7.00
N SER A 33 19.70 -15.85 -8.32
CA SER A 33 20.95 -15.33 -8.88
C SER A 33 21.12 -13.84 -8.56
N ASP A 34 22.36 -13.33 -8.63
CA ASP A 34 22.63 -11.91 -8.39
C ASP A 34 21.85 -11.02 -9.37
N GLU A 35 21.73 -11.46 -10.63
CA GLU A 35 20.97 -10.77 -11.66
C GLU A 35 19.47 -10.72 -11.35
N GLN A 36 18.89 -11.85 -10.92
CA GLN A 36 17.47 -11.89 -10.53
C GLN A 36 17.20 -11.01 -9.31
N ALA A 37 18.06 -11.07 -8.29
CA ALA A 37 17.95 -10.24 -7.11
C ALA A 37 18.06 -8.74 -7.45
N ALA A 38 19.00 -8.37 -8.33
CA ALA A 38 19.16 -7.01 -8.82
C ALA A 38 17.91 -6.52 -9.57
N ASN A 39 17.35 -7.35 -10.45
CA ASN A 39 16.13 -7.03 -11.19
C ASN A 39 14.92 -6.80 -10.26
N ILE A 40 14.81 -7.59 -9.19
CA ILE A 40 13.74 -7.39 -8.20
C ILE A 40 13.96 -6.09 -7.42
N LEU A 41 15.19 -5.79 -6.99
CA LEU A 41 15.49 -4.51 -6.32
C LEU A 41 15.17 -3.31 -7.20
N ILE A 42 15.49 -3.38 -8.49
CA ILE A 42 15.14 -2.34 -9.47
C ILE A 42 13.62 -2.19 -9.56
N SER A 43 12.89 -3.30 -9.66
CA SER A 43 11.43 -3.31 -9.75
C SER A 43 10.77 -2.68 -8.51
N ILE A 44 11.25 -3.04 -7.32
CA ILE A 44 10.78 -2.44 -6.05
C ILE A 44 11.04 -0.93 -6.04
N ARG A 45 12.25 -0.48 -6.45
CA ARG A 45 12.57 0.95 -6.51
C ARG A 45 11.66 1.72 -7.46
N LEU A 46 11.41 1.16 -8.64
CA LEU A 46 10.50 1.76 -9.62
C LEU A 46 9.07 1.84 -9.08
N PHE A 47 8.59 0.77 -8.46
CA PHE A 47 7.26 0.73 -7.86
C PHE A 47 7.09 1.77 -6.74
N VAL A 48 8.05 1.85 -5.81
CA VAL A 48 8.04 2.85 -4.74
C VAL A 48 8.07 4.28 -5.32
N LYS A 49 8.84 4.51 -6.39
CA LYS A 49 8.86 5.81 -7.07
C LYS A 49 7.49 6.14 -7.68
N ILE A 50 6.84 5.18 -8.35
CA ILE A 50 5.50 5.37 -8.90
C ILE A 50 4.49 5.67 -7.79
N LEU A 51 4.52 4.92 -6.69
CA LEU A 51 3.64 5.16 -5.54
C LEU A 51 3.86 6.56 -4.93
N TYR A 52 5.12 6.98 -4.78
CA TYR A 52 5.44 8.31 -4.27
C TYR A 52 4.94 9.42 -5.19
N GLU A 53 5.12 9.29 -6.50
CA GLU A 53 4.62 10.25 -7.49
C GLU A 53 3.08 10.26 -7.55
N ALA A 54 2.44 9.09 -7.43
CA ALA A 54 0.98 8.98 -7.37
C ALA A 54 0.43 9.61 -6.08
N ALA A 55 1.07 9.37 -4.94
CA ALA A 55 0.71 10.00 -3.67
C ALA A 55 0.88 11.52 -3.73
N LYS A 56 1.98 12.02 -4.31
CA LYS A 56 2.19 13.46 -4.55
C LYS A 56 1.15 14.10 -5.46
N LYS A 57 0.70 13.37 -6.49
CA LYS A 57 -0.39 13.86 -7.36
C LYS A 57 -1.73 13.93 -6.60
N ASN A 58 -1.92 13.07 -5.60
CA ASN A 58 -3.09 13.04 -4.72
C ASN A 58 -2.93 13.89 -3.44
N ASP A 59 -1.85 14.66 -3.29
CA ASP A 59 -1.73 15.72 -2.26
C ASP A 59 -2.53 16.97 -2.65
N TYR A 60 -2.97 17.08 -3.90
CA TYR A 60 -4.22 17.77 -4.17
C TYR A 60 -5.32 16.84 -3.66
N CYS A 61 -6.05 17.30 -2.63
CA CYS A 61 -7.27 16.68 -2.14
C CYS A 61 -8.02 15.95 -3.25
N ILE A 62 -8.68 14.85 -2.92
CA ILE A 62 -9.79 14.35 -3.74
C ILE A 62 -10.86 15.45 -3.78
N ASP A 63 -10.65 16.45 -4.62
CA ASP A 63 -11.52 17.57 -4.88
C ASP A 63 -12.53 17.06 -5.91
N ASN A 64 -13.82 17.15 -5.57
CA ASN A 64 -14.97 16.45 -6.18
C ASN A 64 -15.24 15.00 -5.71
N GLN A 65 -15.17 14.71 -4.42
CA GLN A 65 -15.99 13.59 -3.91
C GLN A 65 -17.47 13.96 -4.03
N ILE A 66 -18.15 13.35 -5.01
CA ILE A 66 -19.62 13.31 -5.03
C ILE A 66 -20.03 12.27 -3.99
N ASP A 67 -20.44 12.73 -2.82
CA ASP A 67 -21.01 11.88 -1.79
C ASP A 67 -22.42 11.46 -2.22
N VAL A 68 -22.56 10.26 -2.78
CA VAL A 68 -23.86 9.70 -3.16
C VAL A 68 -24.44 8.99 -1.93
N SER A 69 -25.18 9.75 -1.12
CA SER A 69 -25.99 9.18 -0.05
C SER A 69 -27.21 8.47 -0.65
N LEU A 70 -27.16 7.14 -0.73
CA LEU A 70 -28.33 6.32 -1.04
C LEU A 70 -29.27 6.35 0.18
N LYS A 71 -30.40 7.05 0.04
CA LYS A 71 -31.50 6.94 1.00
C LYS A 71 -32.28 5.66 0.73
N ASP A 72 -32.82 5.07 1.79
CA ASP A 72 -33.71 3.93 1.68
C ASP A 72 -34.98 4.35 0.92
N ASN A 73 -35.26 3.68 -0.20
CA ASN A 73 -36.43 3.93 -1.05
C ASN A 73 -37.69 3.20 -0.53
N SER A 74 -37.72 2.84 0.75
CA SER A 74 -38.82 2.13 1.38
C SER A 74 -40.03 3.01 1.67
N GLU A 75 -39.90 4.34 1.59
CA GLU A 75 -41.05 5.25 1.64
C GLU A 75 -41.63 5.49 0.24
N PRO A 76 -42.95 5.35 0.05
CA PRO A 76 -43.57 5.65 -1.23
C PRO A 76 -43.40 7.14 -1.55
N LEU A 77 -43.04 7.46 -2.80
CA LEU A 77 -43.10 8.81 -3.33
C LEU A 77 -44.54 9.30 -3.15
N ASN A 78 -44.75 10.17 -2.17
CA ASN A 78 -46.03 10.79 -1.92
C ASN A 78 -46.26 11.83 -3.03
N ASN A 79 -46.62 11.36 -4.22
CA ASN A 79 -47.09 12.19 -5.31
C ASN A 79 -48.51 12.66 -4.94
N ALA A 80 -48.58 13.66 -4.04
CA ALA A 80 -49.78 14.43 -3.84
C ALA A 80 -49.83 15.54 -4.88
N ALA A 81 -50.68 15.29 -5.89
CA ALA A 81 -51.46 16.19 -6.76
C ALA A 81 -50.96 17.62 -7.02
#